data_AF-A0A528B703-F1
#
_entry.id   AF-A0A528B703-F1
#
_cell.length_a   1.000
_cell.length_b   1.000
_cell.length_c   1.000
_cell.angle_alpha   90.00
_cell.angle_beta   90.00
_cell.angle_gamma   90.00
#
_symmetry.space_group_name_H-M   'P 1'
#
loop_
_entity.id
_entity.type
_entity.pdbx_description
1 polymer ?
#
loop_
_entity_poly.entity_id
_entity_poly.type
_entity_poly.pdbx_seq_one_letter_code
_entity_poly.pdbx_strand_id
1 'polypeptide(L)' 'MTSIDTAGLKTMFDAIAVAIEADKDRLCQLDGVIGDADHGIAMGLGFGAVRDALASLDLAATEPTALL' A
#
# COMPACT_ATOMS: atom_id res chain seq x y z
N MET A 1 22.18 9.25 10.36
CA MET A 1 21.59 8.79 9.09
C MET A 1 20.59 7.70 9.46
N THR A 2 19.29 7.95 9.30
CA THR A 2 18.27 6.92 9.54
C THR A 2 18.26 5.99 8.34
N SER A 3 18.56 4.70 8.57
CA SER A 3 18.45 3.67 7.54
C SER A 3 17.01 3.22 7.40
N ILE A 4 16.56 2.91 6.19
CA ILE A 4 15.29 2.24 5.94
C ILE A 4 15.59 0.75 5.76
N ASP A 5 14.99 -0.09 6.61
CA ASP A 5 15.12 -1.54 6.54
C ASP A 5 13.83 -2.20 6.01
N THR A 6 13.88 -3.51 5.79
CA THR A 6 12.78 -4.30 5.24
C THR A 6 11.51 -4.21 6.10
N ALA A 7 11.67 -4.20 7.42
CA ALA A 7 10.56 -4.06 8.36
C ALA A 7 9.91 -2.67 8.27
N GLY A 8 10.71 -1.62 8.13
CA GLY A 8 10.26 -0.26 7.89
C GLY A 8 9.48 -0.12 6.59
N LEU A 9 9.97 -0.71 5.49
CA LEU A 9 9.25 -0.73 4.22
C LEU A 9 7.92 -1.48 4.31
N LYS A 10 7.90 -2.67 4.95
CA LYS A 10 6.64 -3.39 5.17
C LYS A 10 5.64 -2.55 5.96
N THR A 11 6.10 -1.93 7.05
CA THR A 11 5.25 -1.06 7.89
C THR A 11 4.69 0.12 7.10
N MET A 12 5.50 0.72 6.21
CA MET A 12 5.05 1.78 5.31
C MET A 12 3.94 1.29 4.38
N PHE A 13 4.11 0.14 3.71
CA PHE A 13 3.09 -0.41 2.83
C PHE A 13 1.80 -0.80 3.56
N ASP A 14 1.90 -1.37 4.76
CA ASP A 14 0.74 -1.67 5.61
C ASP A 14 -0.01 -0.38 5.98
N ALA A 15 0.71 0.69 6.33
CA ALA A 15 0.12 1.98 6.66
C ALA A 15 -0.59 2.61 5.45
N ILE A 16 -0.01 2.50 4.26
CA ILE A 16 -0.65 2.98 3.02
C ILE A 16 -1.93 2.20 2.75
N ALA A 17 -1.92 0.86 2.88
CA ALA A 17 -3.10 0.04 2.67
C ALA A 17 -4.25 0.43 3.61
N VAL A 18 -3.95 0.68 4.89
CA VAL A 18 -4.95 1.16 5.86
C VAL A 18 -5.48 2.54 5.50
N ALA A 19 -4.62 3.48 5.11
CA ALA A 19 -5.02 4.82 4.73
C ALA A 19 -5.92 4.81 3.48
N ILE A 20 -5.55 4.03 2.47
CA ILE A 20 -6.31 3.90 1.21
C ILE A 20 -7.70 3.31 1.47
N GLU A 21 -7.79 2.26 2.28
CA GLU A 21 -9.10 1.66 2.59
C GLU A 21 -9.98 2.63 3.41
N ALA A 22 -9.39 3.37 4.34
CA ALA A 22 -10.11 4.37 5.14
C ALA A 22 -10.63 5.56 4.29
N ASP A 23 -9.89 5.95 3.24
CA ASP A 23 -10.21 7.06 2.35
C ASP A 23 -10.86 6.63 1.02
N LYS A 24 -11.17 5.35 0.85
CA LYS A 24 -11.60 4.75 -0.42
C LYS A 24 -12.73 5.51 -1.11
N ASP A 25 -13.83 5.77 -0.41
CA ASP A 25 -14.98 6.48 -0.97
C ASP A 25 -14.63 7.94 -1.33
N ARG A 26 -13.79 8.59 -0.51
CA ARG A 26 -13.31 9.95 -0.76
C ARG A 26 -12.45 10.00 -2.02
N LEU A 27 -11.59 9.01 -2.22
CA LEU A 27 -10.74 8.89 -3.41
C LEU A 27 -11.58 8.68 -4.67
N CYS A 28 -12.58 7.80 -4.62
CA CYS A 28 -13.55 7.63 -5.72
C CYS A 28 -14.33 8.92 -6.01
N GLN A 29 -14.74 9.66 -4.97
CA GLN A 29 -15.48 10.91 -5.16
C GLN A 29 -14.62 11.99 -5.83
N LEU A 30 -13.36 12.15 -5.41
CA LEU A 30 -12.44 13.10 -6.02
C LEU A 30 -12.15 12.74 -7.48
N ASP A 31 -11.92 11.45 -7.74
CA ASP A 31 -11.66 10.95 -9.07
C ASP A 31 -12.87 11.11 -9.99
N GLY A 32 -14.09 10.87 -9.51
CA GLY A 32 -15.32 11.05 -10.28
C GLY A 32 -15.60 12.49 -10.75
N VAL A 33 -14.88 13.50 -10.23
CA VAL A 33 -14.98 14.89 -10.73
C VAL A 33 -14.34 15.02 -12.13
N ILE A 34 -13.29 14.26 -12.41
CA ILE A 34 -12.48 14.40 -13.64
C ILE A 34 -12.12 13.06 -14.33
N GLY A 35 -12.54 11.95 -13.76
CA GLY A 35 -12.19 10.57 -14.14
C GLY A 35 -13.41 9.64 -14.09
N ASP A 36 -13.18 8.36 -13.85
CA ASP A 36 -14.19 7.29 -13.89
C ASP A 36 -14.67 6.83 -12.51
N ALA A 37 -14.20 7.48 -11.44
CA ALA A 37 -14.59 7.27 -10.06
C ALA A 37 -14.18 5.90 -9.49
N ASP A 38 -13.18 5.25 -10.09
CA ASP A 38 -12.71 3.94 -9.64
C ASP A 38 -11.44 4.00 -8.78
N HIS A 39 -10.80 5.16 -8.69
CA HIS A 39 -9.45 5.27 -8.12
C HIS A 39 -9.32 4.67 -6.71
N GLY A 40 -10.25 4.98 -5.80
CA GLY A 40 -10.22 4.43 -4.44
C GLY A 40 -10.35 2.89 -4.42
N ILE A 41 -11.15 2.32 -5.32
CA ILE A 41 -11.32 0.87 -5.48
C ILE A 41 -10.04 0.25 -6.03
N ALA A 42 -9.52 0.79 -7.13
CA ALA A 42 -8.31 0.29 -7.78
C ALA A 42 -7.12 0.30 -6.81
N MET A 43 -6.94 1.41 -6.09
CA MET A 43 -5.87 1.56 -5.11
C MET A 43 -6.06 0.63 -3.90
N GLY A 44 -7.28 0.45 -3.40
CA GLY A 44 -7.57 -0.47 -2.30
C GLY A 44 -7.27 -1.92 -2.67
N LEU A 45 -7.62 -2.34 -3.88
CA LEU A 45 -7.27 -3.67 -4.40
C LEU A 45 -5.75 -3.84 -4.53
N GLY A 46 -5.07 -2.85 -5.11
CA GLY A 46 -3.62 -2.88 -5.30
C GLY A 46 -2.85 -2.98 -3.99
N PHE A 47 -3.14 -2.09 -3.02
CA PHE A 47 -2.46 -2.12 -1.72
C PHE A 47 -2.89 -3.27 -0.83
N GLY A 48 -4.12 -3.79 -1.00
CA GLY A 48 -4.52 -5.07 -0.41
C GLY A 48 -3.65 -6.21 -0.89
N ALA A 49 -3.43 -6.32 -2.21
CA ALA A 49 -2.55 -7.34 -2.79
C ALA A 49 -1.09 -7.20 -2.32
N VAL A 50 -0.59 -5.96 -2.20
CA VAL A 50 0.76 -5.70 -1.63
C VAL A 50 0.84 -6.20 -0.19
N ARG A 51 -0.12 -5.84 0.67
CA ARG A 51 -0.16 -6.30 2.06
C ARG A 51 -0.14 -7.82 2.16
N ASP A 52 -0.94 -8.50 1.34
CA ASP A 52 -1.06 -9.95 1.36
C ASP A 52 0.25 -10.62 0.88
N ALA A 53 0.92 -10.06 -0.14
CA ALA A 53 2.23 -10.54 -0.58
C ALA A 53 3.28 -10.40 0.54
N LEU A 54 3.34 -9.22 1.18
CA LEU A 54 4.30 -8.93 2.25
C LEU A 54 4.05 -9.73 3.55
N ALA A 55 2.81 -10.16 3.80
CA ALA A 55 2.48 -10.99 4.96
C ALA A 55 3.17 -12.36 4.93
N SER A 56 3.57 -12.83 3.74
CA SER A 56 4.21 -14.14 3.55
C SER A 56 5.74 -14.11 3.61
N LEU A 57 6.36 -12.92 3.70
CA LEU A 57 7.81 -12.76 3.65
C LEU A 57 8.49 -13.02 5.00
N ASP A 58 9.63 -13.71 4.95
CA ASP A 58 10.59 -13.71 6.05
C ASP A 58 11.43 -12.44 5.99
N LEU A 59 11.09 -11.48 6.86
CA LEU A 59 11.73 -10.16 6.88
C LEU A 59 13.21 -10.21 7.30
N ALA A 60 13.66 -11.27 7.98
CA ALA A 60 15.06 -11.42 8.38
C ALA A 60 15.94 -11.93 7.22
N ALA A 61 15.34 -12.63 6.26
CA ALA A 61 16.02 -13.17 5.08
C ALA A 61 15.81 -12.33 3.81
N THR A 62 15.06 -11.23 3.91
CA THR A 62 14.67 -10.41 2.77
C THR A 62 15.41 -9.07 2.79
N GLU A 63 16.17 -8.80 1.72
CA GLU A 63 16.82 -7.51 1.52
C GLU A 63 15.80 -6.40 1.22
N PRO A 64 16.01 -5.15 1.67
CA PRO A 64 15.04 -4.06 1.47
C PRO A 64 14.71 -3.78 0.00
N THR A 65 15.67 -4.00 -0.91
CA THR A 65 15.49 -3.80 -2.35
C THR A 65 14.54 -4.81 -2.99
N ALA A 66 14.23 -5.91 -2.33
CA ALA A 66 13.23 -6.87 -2.82
C ALA A 66 11.78 -6.35 -2.67
N LEU A 67 11.57 -5.23 -1.97
CA LEU A 67 10.28 -4.60 -1.73
C LEU A 67 10.03 -3.36 -2.63
N LEU A 68 10.91 -3.07 -3.61
CA LEU A 68 10.87 -1.90 -4.49
C LEU A 68 10.90 -2.30 -5.97
#